data_AF-A0A950EF98-F1
#
_entry.id   AF-A0A950EF98-F1
#
_cell.length_a   1.000
_cell.length_b   1.000
_cell.length_c   1.000
_cell.angle_alpha   90.00
_cell.angle_beta   90.00
_cell.angle_gamma   90.00
#
_symmetry.space_group_name_H-M   'P 1'
#
loop_
_entity.id
_entity.type
_entity.pdbx_description
1 polymer ?
#
loop_
_entity_poly.entity_id
_entity_poly.type
_entity_poly.pdbx_seq_one_letter_code
_entity_poly.pdbx_strand_id
1 'polypeptide(L)'
;MSDQSSPGPEPVSRALANLREVAPLLREAHHLDPDVRQNLADLVDDLVRVIDPAAPSSQTAHLAESSAQLVEALHRHHHAGLLASAKQRLEDAAARAATEAPVATGLARRLIDVLAGLGI
;
A
#
# COMPACT_ATOMS: atom_id res chain seq x y z
N MET A 1 -25.16 1.95 -29.88
CA MET A 1 -24.18 3.04 -30.02
C MET A 1 -23.32 3.02 -28.77
N SER A 2 -22.03 2.81 -28.96
CA SER A 2 -21.04 2.61 -27.91
C SER A 2 -20.70 3.94 -27.24
N ASP A 3 -21.06 4.13 -25.97
CA ASP A 3 -20.41 5.11 -25.11
C ASP A 3 -19.36 4.36 -24.28
N GLN A 4 -18.18 4.19 -24.88
CA GLN A 4 -17.00 3.74 -24.14
C GLN A 4 -16.57 4.90 -23.25
N SER A 5 -17.05 4.90 -22.00
CA SER A 5 -16.55 5.78 -20.95
C SER A 5 -15.04 5.56 -20.86
N SER A 6 -14.27 6.57 -21.26
CA SER A 6 -12.82 6.56 -21.14
C SER A 6 -12.46 6.33 -19.68
N PRO A 7 -11.66 5.31 -19.31
CA PRO A 7 -11.15 5.22 -17.96
C PRO A 7 -10.13 6.35 -17.81
N GLY A 8 -10.56 7.47 -17.23
CA GLY A 8 -9.67 8.57 -16.90
C GLY A 8 -8.56 8.11 -15.93
N PRO A 9 -7.48 8.91 -15.75
CA PRO A 9 -6.36 8.62 -14.84
C PRO A 9 -6.73 8.58 -13.32
N GLU A 10 -8.01 8.43 -12.99
CA GLU A 10 -8.56 8.42 -11.64
C GLU A 10 -8.08 7.28 -10.71
N PRO A 11 -7.85 6.03 -11.16
CA PRO A 11 -7.57 4.92 -10.25
C PRO A 11 -6.32 5.15 -9.39
N VAL A 12 -5.29 5.74 -9.99
CA VAL A 12 -3.99 5.90 -9.31
C VAL A 12 -3.98 7.12 -8.41
N SER A 13 -4.55 8.23 -8.87
CA SER A 13 -4.70 9.43 -8.04
C SER A 13 -5.48 9.12 -6.76
N ARG A 14 -6.52 8.27 -6.87
CA ARG A 14 -7.28 7.78 -5.72
C ARG A 14 -6.46 6.84 -4.83
N ALA A 15 -5.74 5.88 -5.42
CA ALA A 15 -4.90 4.96 -4.65
C ALA A 15 -3.80 5.70 -3.87
N LEU A 16 -3.18 6.72 -4.47
CA LEU A 16 -2.20 7.58 -3.82
C LEU A 16 -2.82 8.48 -2.74
N ALA A 17 -4.01 9.01 -2.97
CA ALA A 17 -4.74 9.76 -1.94
C ALA A 17 -5.04 8.86 -0.73
N ASN A 18 -5.57 7.66 -0.95
CA ASN A 18 -5.83 6.68 0.10
C ASN A 18 -4.53 6.35 0.85
N LEU A 19 -3.42 6.11 0.14
CA LEU A 19 -2.14 5.78 0.75
C LEU A 19 -1.60 6.93 1.64
N ARG A 20 -1.76 8.19 1.18
CA ARG A 20 -1.43 9.40 1.95
C ARG A 20 -2.32 9.57 3.19
N GLU A 21 -3.60 9.23 3.08
CA GLU A 21 -4.55 9.33 4.18
C GLU A 21 -4.27 8.29 5.28
N VAL A 22 -3.79 7.10 4.91
CA VAL A 22 -3.54 6.03 5.89
C VAL A 22 -2.14 6.06 6.53
N ALA A 23 -1.16 6.74 5.91
CA ALA A 23 0.17 6.95 6.50
C ALA A 23 0.14 7.53 7.94
N PRO A 24 -0.62 8.62 8.23
CA PRO A 24 -0.73 9.12 9.61
C PRO A 24 -1.45 8.13 10.55
N LEU A 25 -2.37 7.30 10.05
CA LEU A 25 -3.10 6.32 10.86
C LEU A 25 -2.16 5.26 11.46
N LEU A 26 -1.04 4.94 10.79
CA LEU A 26 -0.02 4.06 11.36
C LEU A 26 0.68 4.66 12.57
N ARG A 27 0.90 5.98 12.56
CA ARG A 27 1.53 6.69 13.69
C ARG A 27 0.64 6.65 14.93
N GLU A 28 -0.68 6.58 14.72
CA GLU A 28 -1.72 6.48 15.75
C GLU A 28 -2.06 5.04 16.15
N ALA A 29 -1.47 4.03 15.50
CA ALA A 29 -1.75 2.62 15.76
C ALA A 29 -1.13 2.12 17.08
N HIS A 30 -1.58 2.63 18.23
CA HIS A 30 -0.98 2.46 19.57
C HIS A 30 -0.72 1.02 20.04
N HIS A 31 -1.32 0.03 19.37
CA HIS A 31 -1.11 -1.39 19.62
C HIS A 31 0.22 -1.94 19.09
N LEU A 32 0.84 -1.22 18.15
CA LEU A 32 2.17 -1.52 17.64
C LEU A 32 3.21 -0.81 18.50
N ASP A 33 4.40 -1.38 18.59
CA ASP A 33 5.54 -0.71 19.20
C ASP A 33 5.85 0.64 18.52
N PRO A 34 6.25 1.70 19.25
CA PRO A 34 6.53 3.01 18.66
C PRO A 34 7.52 2.99 17.49
N ASP A 35 8.59 2.20 17.58
CA ASP A 35 9.60 2.11 16.52
C ASP A 35 9.02 1.42 15.28
N VAL A 36 8.18 0.42 15.50
CA VAL A 36 7.45 -0.30 14.44
C VAL A 36 6.47 0.63 13.74
N ARG A 37 5.68 1.43 14.49
CA ARG A 37 4.76 2.41 13.90
C ARG A 37 5.48 3.41 13.00
N GLN A 38 6.60 3.95 13.50
CA GLN A 38 7.38 4.93 12.77
C GLN A 38 7.94 4.33 11.48
N ASN A 39 8.56 3.14 11.58
CA ASN A 39 9.11 2.44 10.41
C ASN A 39 8.03 2.12 9.36
N LEU A 40 6.86 1.64 9.77
CA LEU A 40 5.75 1.39 8.84
C LEU A 40 5.27 2.68 8.18
N ALA A 41 5.11 3.76 8.94
CA ALA A 41 4.67 5.05 8.40
C ALA A 41 5.68 5.62 7.39
N ASP A 42 6.98 5.50 7.67
CA ASP A 42 8.04 5.96 6.78
C ASP A 42 8.09 5.16 5.48
N LEU A 43 7.89 3.84 5.54
CA LEU A 43 7.78 2.99 4.34
C LEU A 43 6.60 3.37 3.45
N VAL A 44 5.46 3.73 4.06
CA VAL A 44 4.28 4.18 3.33
C VAL A 44 4.50 5.56 2.71
N ASP A 45 5.13 6.49 3.43
CA ASP A 45 5.49 7.80 2.89
C ASP A 45 6.48 7.69 1.73
N ASP A 46 7.46 6.78 1.83
CA ASP A 46 8.40 6.51 0.74
C ASP A 46 7.69 5.88 -0.47
N LEU A 47 6.72 4.96 -0.26
CA LEU A 47 5.89 4.42 -1.34
C LEU A 47 5.13 5.53 -2.08
N VAL A 48 4.54 6.47 -1.34
CA VAL A 48 3.85 7.64 -1.94
C VAL A 48 4.81 8.50 -2.76
N ARG A 49 6.06 8.66 -2.33
CA ARG A 49 7.07 9.49 -3.02
C ARG A 49 7.60 8.87 -4.30
N VAL A 50 7.74 7.54 -4.34
CA VAL A 50 8.35 6.85 -5.49
C VAL A 50 7.34 6.51 -6.58
N ILE A 51 6.04 6.48 -6.27
CA ILE A 51 5.00 6.28 -7.27
C ILE A 51 4.72 7.62 -7.95
N ASP A 52 5.04 7.71 -9.24
CA ASP A 52 4.86 8.91 -10.04
C ASP A 52 3.35 9.18 -10.28
N PRO A 53 2.79 10.28 -9.74
CA PRO A 53 1.39 10.64 -9.99
C PRO A 53 1.14 11.13 -11.42
N ALA A 54 2.17 11.51 -12.18
CA ALA A 54 2.04 12.06 -13.53
C ALA A 54 2.01 10.97 -14.62
N ALA A 55 2.61 9.80 -14.37
CA ALA A 55 2.64 8.68 -15.31
C ALA A 55 2.43 7.31 -14.63
N PRO A 56 1.30 7.10 -13.94
CA PRO A 56 1.13 5.87 -13.18
C PRO A 56 0.72 4.68 -14.06
N SER A 57 1.43 3.55 -13.94
CA SER A 57 0.98 2.28 -14.52
C SER A 57 -0.13 1.64 -13.69
N SER A 58 -0.94 0.76 -14.30
CA SER A 58 -1.99 0.05 -13.58
C SER A 58 -1.43 -0.83 -12.45
N GLN A 59 -0.20 -1.32 -12.61
CA GLN A 59 0.53 -2.09 -11.61
C GLN A 59 0.93 -1.23 -10.41
N THR A 60 1.42 0.00 -10.63
CA THR A 60 1.71 0.93 -9.53
C THR A 60 0.45 1.39 -8.80
N ALA A 61 -0.66 1.54 -9.51
CA ALA A 61 -1.98 1.80 -8.93
C ALA A 61 -2.38 0.70 -7.94
N HIS A 62 -2.32 -0.56 -8.39
CA HIS A 62 -2.67 -1.71 -7.58
C HIS A 62 -1.73 -1.92 -6.40
N LEU A 63 -0.45 -1.58 -6.56
CA LEU A 63 0.51 -1.59 -5.46
C LEU A 63 0.15 -0.56 -4.38
N ALA A 64 -0.15 0.67 -4.77
CA ALA A 64 -0.58 1.72 -3.85
C ALA A 64 -1.89 1.34 -3.14
N GLU A 65 -2.87 0.84 -3.89
CA GLU A 65 -4.17 0.46 -3.32
C GLU A 65 -4.06 -0.73 -2.36
N SER A 66 -3.30 -1.77 -2.72
CA SER A 66 -3.08 -2.93 -1.83
C SER A 66 -2.31 -2.53 -0.58
N SER A 67 -1.36 -1.59 -0.69
CA SER A 67 -0.64 -1.04 0.46
C SER A 67 -1.60 -0.28 1.37
N ALA A 68 -2.47 0.56 0.81
CA ALA A 68 -3.44 1.33 1.59
C ALA A 68 -4.41 0.41 2.34
N GLN A 69 -4.92 -0.63 1.68
CA GLN A 69 -5.81 -1.63 2.30
C GLN A 69 -5.12 -2.40 3.44
N LEU A 70 -3.83 -2.72 3.29
CA LEU A 70 -3.07 -3.40 4.34
C LEU A 70 -2.91 -2.50 5.58
N VAL A 71 -2.56 -1.24 5.36
CA VAL A 71 -2.40 -0.27 6.43
C VAL A 71 -3.74 -0.02 7.16
N GLU A 72 -4.83 0.11 6.41
CA GLU A 72 -6.16 0.26 6.98
C GLU A 72 -6.57 -0.98 7.77
N ALA A 73 -6.25 -2.17 7.26
CA ALA A 73 -6.48 -3.45 7.95
C ALA A 73 -5.76 -3.50 9.30
N LEU A 74 -4.50 -3.05 9.32
CA LEU A 74 -3.65 -3.00 10.50
C LEU A 74 -4.15 -1.95 11.51
N HIS A 75 -4.42 -0.72 11.06
CA HIS A 75 -4.88 0.36 11.93
C HIS A 75 -6.18 0.01 12.65
N ARG A 76 -7.16 -0.55 11.93
CA ARG A 76 -8.48 -0.87 12.48
C ARG A 76 -8.54 -2.18 13.28
N HIS A 77 -7.41 -2.83 13.58
CA HIS A 77 -7.38 -4.14 14.27
C HIS A 77 -8.30 -5.16 13.59
N HIS A 78 -8.30 -5.20 12.26
CA HIS A 78 -9.13 -6.19 11.59
C HIS A 78 -8.70 -7.60 12.00
N HIS A 79 -9.67 -8.52 12.04
CA HIS A 79 -9.41 -9.93 12.34
C HIS A 79 -8.27 -10.47 11.47
N ALA A 80 -7.46 -11.37 12.05
CA ALA A 80 -6.25 -11.92 11.42
C ALA A 80 -6.46 -12.38 9.96
N GLY A 81 -7.63 -12.92 9.62
CA GLY A 81 -7.95 -13.34 8.25
C GLY A 81 -8.02 -12.20 7.22
N LEU A 82 -8.50 -11.02 7.61
CA LEU A 82 -8.55 -9.85 6.72
C LEU A 82 -7.16 -9.25 6.51
N LEU A 83 -6.35 -9.22 7.58
CA LEU A 83 -4.98 -8.74 7.55
C LEU A 83 -4.10 -9.65 6.68
N ALA A 84 -4.20 -10.96 6.85
CA ALA A 84 -3.52 -11.95 6.00
C ALA A 84 -3.95 -11.83 4.53
N SER A 85 -5.25 -11.60 4.28
CA SER A 85 -5.75 -11.40 2.90
C SER A 85 -5.23 -10.11 2.29
N ALA A 86 -5.13 -9.02 3.05
CA ALA A 86 -4.57 -7.76 2.57
C ALA A 86 -3.05 -7.88 2.30
N LYS A 87 -2.32 -8.58 3.17
CA LYS A 87 -0.90 -8.90 2.99
C LYS A 87 -0.68 -9.68 1.69
N GLN A 88 -1.47 -10.72 1.44
CA GLN A 88 -1.35 -11.52 0.23
C GLN A 88 -1.69 -10.72 -1.04
N ARG A 89 -2.68 -9.83 -1.01
CA ARG A 89 -2.96 -8.93 -2.14
C ARG A 89 -1.79 -7.98 -2.42
N LEU A 90 -1.12 -7.48 -1.38
CA LEU A 90 0.07 -6.66 -1.53
C LEU A 90 1.24 -7.44 -2.14
N GLU A 91 1.45 -8.69 -1.72
CA GLU A 91 2.47 -9.59 -2.29
C GLU A 91 2.24 -9.80 -3.79
N ASP A 92 1.01 -10.09 -4.21
CA ASP A 92 0.64 -10.25 -5.61
C ASP A 92 0.84 -8.97 -6.42
N ALA A 93 0.46 -7.81 -5.86
CA ALA A 93 0.66 -6.52 -6.51
C ALA A 93 2.15 -6.19 -6.66
N ALA A 94 2.97 -6.46 -5.63
CA ALA A 94 4.41 -6.28 -5.67
C ALA A 94 5.08 -7.18 -6.70
N ALA A 95 4.64 -8.45 -6.82
CA ALA A 95 5.15 -9.36 -7.86
C ALA A 95 4.88 -8.84 -9.28
N ARG A 96 3.70 -8.25 -9.51
CA ARG A 96 3.31 -7.69 -10.81
C ARG A 96 4.01 -6.36 -11.13
N ALA A 97 4.23 -5.54 -10.12
CA ALA A 97 4.90 -4.24 -10.27
C ALA A 97 6.43 -4.33 -10.35
N ALA A 98 7.03 -5.49 -10.06
CA ALA A 98 8.48 -5.66 -9.95
C ALA A 98 9.27 -5.19 -11.18
N THR A 99 8.74 -5.42 -12.39
CA THR A 99 9.41 -5.05 -13.64
C THR A 99 9.33 -3.55 -13.93
N GLU A 100 8.22 -2.91 -13.56
CA GLU A 100 7.92 -1.52 -13.94
C GLU A 100 8.29 -0.53 -12.84
N ALA A 101 8.19 -0.94 -11.57
CA ALA A 101 8.43 -0.13 -10.39
C ALA A 101 9.24 -0.93 -9.36
N PRO A 102 10.51 -1.26 -9.65
CA PRO A 102 11.34 -2.08 -8.77
C PRO A 102 11.57 -1.43 -7.39
N VAL A 103 11.67 -0.10 -7.35
CA VAL A 103 11.84 0.65 -6.10
C VAL A 103 10.58 0.55 -5.21
N ALA A 104 9.40 0.84 -5.78
CA ALA A 104 8.14 0.72 -5.07
C ALA A 104 7.88 -0.73 -4.60
N THR A 105 8.23 -1.70 -5.44
CA THR A 105 8.15 -3.13 -5.10
C THR A 105 9.05 -3.47 -3.90
N GLY A 106 10.27 -2.93 -3.84
CA GLY A 106 11.18 -3.13 -2.72
C GLY A 106 10.62 -2.58 -1.40
N LEU A 107 9.99 -1.41 -1.43
CA LEU A 107 9.35 -0.80 -0.26
C LEU A 107 8.13 -1.60 0.20
N ALA A 108 7.29 -2.05 -0.73
CA ALA A 108 6.13 -2.90 -0.43
C ALA A 108 6.54 -4.24 0.21
N ARG A 109 7.62 -4.87 -0.27
CA ARG A 109 8.18 -6.07 0.35
C ARG A 109 8.68 -5.80 1.77
N ARG A 110 9.37 -4.68 1.97
CA ARG A 110 9.84 -4.30 3.30
C ARG A 110 8.68 -4.05 4.27
N LEU A 111 7.56 -3.51 3.79
CA LEU A 111 6.33 -3.38 4.58
C LEU A 111 5.82 -4.75 5.03
N ILE A 112 5.77 -5.72 4.11
CA ILE A 112 5.36 -7.10 4.40
C ILE A 112 6.31 -7.76 5.41
N ASP A 113 7.62 -7.59 5.25
CA ASP A 113 8.64 -8.18 6.11
C ASP A 113 8.56 -7.64 7.55
N VAL A 114 8.33 -6.33 7.71
CA VAL A 114 8.13 -5.72 9.04
C VAL A 114 6.92 -6.32 9.73
N LEU A 115 5.80 -6.52 9.02
CA LEU A 115 4.61 -7.14 9.59
C LEU A 115 4.82 -8.61 9.95
N ALA A 116 5.49 -9.37 9.09
CA ALA A 116 5.84 -10.76 9.37
C ALA A 116 6.70 -10.90 10.63
N GLY A 117 7.61 -9.95 10.87
CA GLY A 117 8.41 -9.87 12.10
C GLY A 117 7.60 -9.67 13.39
N LEU A 118 6.36 -9.20 13.29
CA LEU A 118 5.42 -9.01 14.41
C LEU A 118 4.51 -10.23 14.63
N GLY A 119 4.64 -11.28 13.80
CA GLY A 119 3.72 -12.41 13.78
C GLY A 119 2.38 -12.11 13.10
N ILE A 120 2.36 -11.11 12.21
CA ILE A 120 1.20 -10.64 11.44
C ILE A 120 1.29 -11.10 9.98
#